data_AF-A0A131Y5X8-F1
#
_entry.id   AF-A0A131Y5X8-F1
#
_cell.length_a   1.000
_cell.length_b   1.000
_cell.length_c   1.000
_cell.angle_alpha   90.00
_cell.angle_beta   90.00
_cell.angle_gamma   90.00
#
_symmetry.space_group_name_H-M   'P 1'
#
loop_
_entity.id
_entity.type
_entity.pdbx_description
1 polymer ?
#
loop_
_entity_poly.entity_id
_entity_poly.type
_entity_poly.pdbx_seq_one_letter_code
_entity_poly.pdbx_strand_id
1 'polypeptide(L)'
;LLESHRAAVHPHKEGLHRCRFCAYFHRYQSRVARHERIHTGERPYRCQVCGKAFSQKGDLGIHRRIHFREEPYRCHVCGREFTHKKSFVRHQKLH
;
A
#
# COMPACT_ATOMS: atom_id res chain seq x y z
N LEU A 1 21.02 -14.50 -31.25
CA LEU A 1 21.20 -13.05 -31.52
C LEU A 1 20.05 -12.19 -30.99
N LEU A 2 18.79 -12.67 -30.93
CA LEU A 2 17.68 -11.93 -30.31
C LEU A 2 17.70 -11.97 -28.76
N GLU A 3 18.25 -13.03 -28.15
CA GLU A 3 18.30 -13.17 -26.69
C GLU A 3 19.34 -12.26 -26.02
N SER A 4 20.45 -11.96 -26.70
CA SER A 4 21.53 -11.11 -26.17
C SER A 4 21.15 -9.63 -26.12
N HIS A 5 20.23 -9.16 -26.97
CA HIS A 5 19.75 -7.77 -26.95
C HIS A 5 18.82 -7.49 -25.75
N ARG A 6 18.16 -8.51 -25.20
CA ARG A 6 17.19 -8.36 -24.10
C ARG A 6 17.84 -8.12 -22.75
N ALA A 7 19.08 -8.60 -22.55
CA ALA A 7 19.84 -8.50 -21.31
C ALA A 7 20.50 -7.12 -21.09
N ALA A 8 20.89 -6.42 -22.16
CA ALA A 8 21.58 -5.13 -22.07
C ALA A 8 20.62 -3.93 -21.87
N VAL A 9 19.40 -3.99 -22.41
CA VAL A 9 18.39 -2.91 -22.33
C VAL A 9 17.51 -3.03 -21.08
N HIS A 10 17.42 -4.24 -20.50
CA HIS A 10 16.68 -4.50 -19.27
C HIS A 10 17.57 -5.27 -18.29
N PRO A 11 18.36 -4.58 -17.44
CA PRO A 11 19.20 -5.27 -16.48
C PRO A 11 18.32 -6.13 -15.57
N HIS A 12 18.51 -7.44 -15.65
CA HIS A 12 17.94 -8.38 -14.70
C HIS A 12 18.53 -8.04 -13.32
N LYS A 13 17.81 -7.24 -12.52
CA LYS A 13 18.14 -7.07 -11.10
C LYS A 13 17.79 -8.39 -10.43
N GLU A 14 18.78 -9.27 -10.33
CA GLU A 14 18.68 -10.60 -9.74
C GLU A 14 17.98 -10.53 -8.36
N GLY A 15 17.00 -11.41 -8.14
CA GLY A 15 16.22 -11.45 -6.90
C GLY A 15 15.04 -10.47 -6.81
N LEU A 16 14.70 -9.70 -7.85
CA LEU A 16 13.52 -8.84 -7.88
C LEU A 16 12.39 -9.43 -8.72
N HIS A 17 11.17 -9.42 -8.18
CA HIS A 17 9.96 -9.74 -8.94
C HIS A 17 9.46 -8.48 -9.65
N ARG A 18 8.98 -8.62 -10.88
CA ARG A 18 8.49 -7.50 -11.72
C ARG A 18 6.97 -7.51 -11.82
N CYS A 19 6.35 -6.34 -11.82
CA CYS A 19 4.95 -6.15 -12.19
C CYS A 19 4.75 -6.50 -13.67
N ARG A 20 3.64 -7.18 -14.00
CA ARG A 20 3.32 -7.51 -15.40
C ARG A 20 2.78 -6.33 -16.23
N PHE A 21 2.40 -5.23 -15.58
CA PHE A 21 1.73 -4.09 -16.24
C PHE A 21 2.60 -2.83 -16.36
N CYS A 22 3.68 -2.71 -15.58
CA CYS A 22 4.56 -1.54 -15.61
C CYS A 22 5.99 -1.90 -15.17
N ALA A 23 6.88 -0.90 -15.20
CA ALA A 23 8.28 -1.07 -14.81
C ALA A 23 8.50 -1.22 -13.28
N TYR A 24 7.43 -1.31 -12.47
CA TYR A 24 7.55 -1.54 -11.04
C TYR A 24 8.14 -2.92 -10.74
N PHE A 25 9.03 -3.00 -9.75
CA PHE A 25 9.61 -4.24 -9.26
C PHE A 25 9.80 -4.20 -7.74
N HIS A 26 9.78 -5.37 -7.10
CA HIS A 26 10.00 -5.51 -5.67
C HIS A 26 10.64 -6.87 -5.35
N ARG A 27 11.51 -6.92 -4.33
CA ARG A 27 12.13 -8.17 -3.84
C ARG A 27 11.18 -9.23 -3.28
N TYR A 28 9.89 -8.91 -3.16
CA TYR A 28 8.89 -9.78 -2.56
C TYR A 28 7.73 -9.89 -3.54
N GLN A 29 7.43 -11.12 -3.97
CA GLN A 29 6.31 -11.40 -4.87
C GLN A 29 4.99 -10.88 -4.31
N SER A 30 4.76 -11.00 -3.00
CA SER A 30 3.56 -10.50 -2.33
C SER A 30 3.37 -8.98 -2.49
N ARG A 31 4.47 -8.21 -2.57
CA ARG A 31 4.40 -6.76 -2.78
C ARG A 31 4.17 -6.38 -4.24
N VAL A 32 4.66 -7.18 -5.17
CA VAL A 32 4.31 -7.07 -6.60
C VAL A 32 2.85 -7.42 -6.80
N ALA A 33 2.37 -8.56 -6.29
CA ALA A 33 0.97 -8.98 -6.39
C ALA A 33 0.01 -7.92 -5.82
N ARG A 34 0.34 -7.33 -4.66
CA ARG A 34 -0.44 -6.21 -4.11
C ARG A 34 -0.40 -4.97 -5.00
N HIS A 35 0.75 -4.65 -5.59
CA HIS A 35 0.87 -3.52 -6.52
C HIS A 35 0.04 -3.73 -7.79
N GLU A 36 0.00 -4.95 -8.33
CA GLU A 36 -0.78 -5.28 -9.53
C GLU A 36 -2.29 -4.99 -9.38
N ARG A 37 -2.80 -4.92 -8.15
CA ARG A 37 -4.17 -4.48 -7.86
C ARG A 37 -4.48 -3.06 -8.30
N ILE A 38 -3.46 -2.20 -8.44
CA ILE A 38 -3.61 -0.84 -8.96
C ILE A 38 -4.00 -0.88 -10.45
N HIS A 39 -3.53 -1.88 -11.19
CA HIS A 39 -3.84 -2.06 -12.61
C HIS A 39 -5.15 -2.80 -12.83
N THR A 40 -5.40 -3.84 -12.05
CA THR A 40 -6.60 -4.68 -12.21
C THR A 40 -7.84 -4.10 -11.53
N GLY A 41 -7.66 -3.14 -10.60
CA GLY A 41 -8.74 -2.64 -9.77
C GLY A 41 -9.23 -3.65 -8.73
N GLU A 42 -8.52 -4.77 -8.50
CA GLU A 42 -8.91 -5.78 -7.53
C GLU A 42 -8.96 -5.19 -6.10
N ARG A 43 -10.11 -5.34 -5.44
CA ARG A 43 -10.35 -4.83 -4.07
C ARG A 43 -10.86 -5.97 -3.18
N PRO A 44 -9.99 -6.91 -2.77
CA PRO A 44 -10.42 -8.13 -2.10
C PRO A 44 -10.91 -7.88 -0.65
N TYR A 45 -10.62 -6.72 -0.07
CA TYR A 45 -10.99 -6.44 1.32
C TYR A 45 -12.27 -5.62 1.39
N ARG A 46 -13.40 -6.29 1.64
CA ARG A 46 -14.72 -5.67 1.73
C ARG A 46 -15.09 -5.32 3.18
N CYS A 47 -15.62 -4.12 3.39
CA CYS A 47 -16.24 -3.73 4.64
C CYS A 47 -17.60 -4.42 4.78
N GLN A 48 -17.79 -5.18 5.85
CA GLN A 48 -19.04 -5.90 6.10
C GLN A 48 -20.17 -4.99 6.59
N VAL A 49 -19.87 -3.75 6.97
CA VAL A 49 -20.88 -2.78 7.43
C VAL A 49 -21.51 -2.04 6.26
N CYS A 50 -20.71 -1.54 5.32
CA CYS A 50 -21.19 -0.69 4.22
C CYS A 50 -20.88 -1.23 2.80
N GLY A 51 -20.29 -2.42 2.68
CA GLY A 51 -19.95 -3.04 1.39
C GLY A 51 -18.77 -2.39 0.66
N LYS A 52 -18.20 -1.28 1.15
CA LYS A 52 -17.07 -0.59 0.52
C LYS A 52 -15.83 -1.49 0.49
N ALA A 53 -15.17 -1.59 -0.67
CA ALA A 53 -14.03 -2.48 -0.88
C ALA A 53 -12.69 -1.73 -0.96
N PHE A 54 -11.60 -2.39 -0.57
CA PHE A 54 -10.24 -1.84 -0.52
C PHE A 54 -9.23 -2.81 -1.13
N SER A 55 -8.16 -2.28 -1.71
CA SER A 55 -7.07 -3.07 -2.30
C SER A 55 -6.08 -3.59 -1.25
N GLN A 56 -6.07 -3.01 -0.04
CA GLN A 56 -5.21 -3.43 1.08
C GLN A 56 -6.00 -3.59 2.39
N LYS A 57 -5.59 -4.59 3.20
CA LYS A 57 -6.19 -4.86 4.52
C LYS A 57 -6.05 -3.69 5.50
N GLY A 58 -4.92 -2.98 5.44
CA GLY A 58 -4.67 -1.82 6.30
C GLY A 58 -5.67 -0.69 6.06
N ASP A 59 -6.01 -0.43 4.80
CA ASP A 59 -6.97 0.60 4.41
C ASP A 59 -8.38 0.25 4.90
N LEU A 60 -8.79 -1.02 4.80
CA LEU A 60 -10.03 -1.50 5.41
C LEU A 60 -10.03 -1.32 6.94
N GLY A 61 -8.92 -1.63 7.61
CA GLY A 61 -8.79 -1.46 9.07
C GLY A 61 -8.96 -0.01 9.51
N ILE A 62 -8.33 0.93 8.79
CA ILE A 62 -8.48 2.37 9.04
C ILE A 62 -9.91 2.82 8.75
N HIS A 63 -10.50 2.36 7.64
CA HIS A 63 -11.88 2.67 7.29
C HIS A 63 -12.86 2.20 8.37
N ARG A 64 -12.68 1.00 8.95
CA ARG A 64 -13.58 0.47 9.99
C ARG A 64 -13.72 1.40 11.20
N ARG A 65 -12.70 2.21 11.51
CA ARG A 65 -12.74 3.16 12.63
C ARG A 65 -13.91 4.15 12.54
N ILE A 66 -14.34 4.50 11.33
CA ILE A 66 -15.48 5.41 11.14
C ILE A 66 -16.81 4.79 11.59
N HIS A 67 -16.94 3.46 11.53
CA HIS A 67 -18.16 2.77 11.93
C HIS A 67 -18.21 2.55 13.45
N PHE A 68 -17.06 2.27 14.06
CA PHE A 68 -16.98 1.95 15.49
C PHE A 68 -16.58 3.16 16.35
N ARG A 69 -16.51 4.37 15.75
CA ARG A 69 -16.06 5.61 16.40
C ARG A 69 -14.74 5.44 17.18
N GLU A 70 -13.84 4.59 16.68
CA GLU A 70 -12.51 4.47 17.26
C GLU A 70 -11.78 5.81 17.07
N GLU A 71 -11.34 6.43 18.18
CA GLU A 71 -10.77 7.77 18.14
C GLU A 71 -9.53 7.86 17.23
N PRO A 72 -9.37 8.98 16.51
CA PRO A 72 -8.16 9.25 15.77
C PRO A 72 -6.95 9.36 16.70
N TYR A 73 -5.75 9.17 16.15
CA TYR A 73 -4.52 9.42 16.90
C TYR A 73 -4.38 10.93 17.13
N ARG A 74 -4.45 11.38 18.38
CA ARG A 74 -4.36 12.78 18.77
C ARG A 74 -2.98 13.13 19.30
N CYS A 75 -2.38 14.22 18.83
CA CYS A 75 -1.15 14.78 19.39
C CYS A 75 -1.46 15.52 20.69
N HIS A 76 -0.80 15.16 21.80
CA HIS A 76 -1.00 15.85 23.07
C HIS A 76 -0.34 17.24 23.12
N VAL A 77 0.62 17.53 22.23
CA VAL A 77 1.36 18.80 22.20
C VAL A 77 0.54 19.87 21.49
N CYS A 78 0.00 19.58 20.30
CA CYS A 78 -0.72 20.57 19.49
C CYS A 78 -2.20 20.21 19.21
N GLY A 79 -2.72 19.12 19.76
CA GLY A 79 -4.11 18.70 19.60
C GLY A 79 -4.49 18.13 18.23
N ARG A 80 -3.56 18.09 17.25
CA ARG A 80 -3.86 17.63 15.89
C ARG A 80 -4.20 16.14 15.85
N GLU A 81 -5.26 15.82 15.11
CA GLU A 81 -5.77 14.45 14.96
C GLU A 81 -5.35 13.80 13.64
N PHE A 82 -5.15 12.49 13.68
CA PHE A 82 -4.68 11.70 12.54
C PHE A 82 -5.43 10.38 12.44
N THR A 83 -5.93 10.07 11.25
CA THR A 83 -6.59 8.80 10.95
C THR A 83 -5.59 7.65 10.76
N HIS A 84 -4.32 7.95 10.42
CA HIS A 84 -3.27 6.98 10.15
C HIS A 84 -2.13 7.07 11.18
N LYS A 85 -1.75 5.93 11.79
CA LYS A 85 -0.65 5.85 12.78
C LYS A 85 0.67 6.38 12.23
N LYS A 86 0.99 6.05 10.97
CA LYS A 86 2.24 6.48 10.32
C LYS A 86 2.31 8.02 10.23
N SER A 87 1.20 8.66 9.89
CA SER A 87 1.13 10.13 9.81
C SER A 87 1.30 10.77 11.18
N PHE A 88 0.64 10.20 12.20
CA PHE A 88 0.77 10.62 13.59
C PHE A 88 2.23 10.52 14.10
N VAL A 89 2.86 9.35 13.95
CA VAL A 89 4.24 9.13 14.42
C VAL A 89 5.23 10.06 13.69
N ARG A 90 5.06 10.27 12.38
CA ARG A 90 5.90 11.24 11.65
C ARG A 90 5.71 12.66 12.18
N HIS A 91 4.47 13.06 12.45
CA HIS A 91 4.18 14.36 13.04
C HIS A 91 4.79 14.52 14.43
N GLN A 92 4.70 13.50 15.29
CA GLN A 92 5.30 13.56 16.64
C GLN A 92 6.80 13.77 16.62
N LYS A 93 7.52 13.28 15.60
CA LYS A 93 8.97 13.46 15.46
C LYS A 93 9.39 14.87 15.02
N LEU A 94 8.43 15.72 14.64
CA LEU A 94 8.69 17.10 14.20
C LEU A 94 8.48 18.12 15.31
N HIS A 95 7.99 17.68 16.47
CA HIS A 95 8.12 18.43 17.73
C HIS A 95 9.47 18.09 18.35
#